data_AF-X1BUV7-F1
#
_entry.id   AF-X1BUV7-F1
#
_cell.length_a   1.000
_cell.length_b   1.000
_cell.length_c   1.000
_cell.angle_alpha   90.00
_cell.angle_beta   90.00
_cell.angle_gamma   90.00
#
_symmetry.space_group_name_H-M   'P 1'
#
loop_
_entity.id
_entity.type
_entity.pdbx_description
1 polymer ?
#
loop_
_entity_poly.entity_id
_entity_poly.type
_entity_poly.pdbx_seq_one_letter_code
_entity_poly.pdbx_strand_id
1 'polypeptide(L)'
;NNILKKEINQKNKKEQLLIWDPRLIERGSFLILTRIKFIKKINRLAHKFHQKITKEKENIELTYQSNILKDQEENISLINKEFKDKLEEHRVKEIEQRITLLGPHRDDFSVYINGFNISSYGSQGQQRTAVLSLKLSELELIKEKEGVYPIFFLDDVMSELDEDRRHFLLGLIIDKKVQTFITSINLDYFNSNIKEKSRIFKIEEGKIINL
;
A
#
# COMPACT_ATOMS: atom_id res chain seq x y z
N ASN A 1 -1.78 -22.86 9.86
CA ASN A 1 -3.11 -23.47 9.64
C ASN A 1 -3.15 -25.00 9.59
N ASN A 2 -2.15 -25.74 9.07
CA ASN A 2 -2.25 -27.20 8.95
C ASN A 2 -2.54 -27.93 10.29
N ILE A 3 -1.97 -27.47 11.41
CA ILE A 3 -2.22 -28.04 12.75
C ILE A 3 -3.69 -27.90 13.17
N LEU A 4 -4.29 -26.73 12.92
CA LEU A 4 -5.68 -26.45 13.26
C LEU A 4 -6.66 -27.30 12.43
N LYS A 5 -6.29 -27.62 11.19
CA LYS A 5 -7.08 -28.45 10.27
C LYS A 5 -7.02 -29.96 10.56
N LYS A 6 -5.99 -30.47 11.27
CA LYS A 6 -5.86 -31.89 11.60
C LYS A 6 -7.03 -32.38 12.48
N GLU A 7 -7.50 -33.61 12.25
CA GLU A 7 -8.50 -34.26 13.10
C GLU A 7 -7.83 -34.97 14.29
N ILE A 8 -7.30 -34.15 15.21
CA ILE A 8 -6.75 -34.59 16.49
C ILE A 8 -7.53 -33.93 17.63
N ASN A 9 -7.54 -34.56 18.81
CA ASN A 9 -8.24 -34.02 19.98
C ASN A 9 -7.73 -32.61 20.35
N GLN A 10 -8.55 -31.82 21.05
CA GLN A 10 -8.25 -30.42 21.34
C GLN A 10 -6.98 -30.25 22.20
N LYS A 11 -6.69 -31.19 23.11
CA LYS A 11 -5.50 -31.15 23.97
C LYS A 11 -4.22 -31.25 23.13
N ASN A 12 -4.16 -32.21 22.22
CA ASN A 12 -3.02 -32.40 21.31
C ASN A 12 -2.85 -31.21 20.35
N LYS A 13 -3.96 -30.56 19.93
CA LYS A 13 -3.87 -29.32 19.15
C LYS A 13 -3.23 -28.19 19.95
N LYS A 14 -3.66 -27.99 21.20
CA LYS A 14 -3.10 -26.94 22.07
C LYS A 14 -1.60 -27.13 22.27
N GLU A 15 -1.17 -28.35 22.60
CA GLU A 15 0.25 -28.68 22.79
C GLU A 15 1.08 -28.43 21.53
N GLN A 16 0.58 -28.83 20.35
CA GLN A 16 1.28 -28.56 19.10
C GLN A 16 1.39 -27.06 18.83
N LEU A 17 0.29 -26.30 19.01
CA LEU A 17 0.31 -24.86 18.75
C LEU A 17 1.29 -24.13 19.66
N LEU A 18 1.40 -24.50 20.94
CA LEU A 18 2.38 -23.92 21.88
C LEU A 18 3.84 -24.00 21.39
N ILE A 19 4.17 -24.96 20.52
CA ILE A 19 5.50 -25.09 19.90
C ILE A 19 5.70 -24.03 18.80
N TRP A 20 4.65 -23.66 18.09
CA TRP A 20 4.71 -22.75 16.93
C TRP A 20 4.44 -21.29 17.30
N ASP A 21 3.66 -21.05 18.35
CA ASP A 21 3.29 -19.71 18.77
C ASP A 21 4.50 -18.79 19.00
N PRO A 22 5.61 -19.22 19.65
CA PRO A 22 6.76 -18.34 19.83
C PRO A 22 7.35 -17.82 18.51
N ARG A 23 7.44 -18.68 17.48
CA ARG A 23 7.95 -18.27 16.16
C ARG A 23 6.96 -17.39 15.42
N LEU A 24 5.66 -17.67 15.55
CA LEU A 24 4.61 -16.84 14.97
C LEU A 24 4.63 -15.43 15.56
N ILE A 25 4.71 -15.34 16.89
CA ILE A 25 4.81 -14.08 17.63
C ILE A 25 6.07 -13.33 17.21
N GLU A 26 7.25 -13.95 17.29
CA GLU A 26 8.51 -13.30 16.93
C GLU A 26 8.49 -12.69 15.52
N ARG A 27 8.15 -13.50 14.51
CA ARG A 27 8.15 -13.07 13.11
C ARG A 27 7.03 -12.10 12.80
N GLY A 28 5.85 -12.34 13.37
CA GLY A 28 4.70 -11.49 13.13
C GLY A 28 4.83 -10.13 13.80
N SER A 29 5.37 -10.06 15.02
CA SER A 29 5.68 -8.80 15.71
C SER A 29 6.72 -7.98 14.94
N PHE A 30 7.76 -8.63 14.41
CA PHE A 30 8.73 -7.95 13.54
C PHE A 30 8.04 -7.34 12.32
N LEU A 31 7.18 -8.10 11.63
CA LEU A 31 6.45 -7.63 10.46
C LEU A 31 5.50 -6.46 10.79
N ILE A 32 4.78 -6.53 11.91
CA ILE A 32 3.91 -5.46 12.41
C ILE A 32 4.73 -4.17 12.62
N LEU A 33 5.85 -4.27 13.34
CA LEU A 33 6.72 -3.12 13.59
C LEU A 33 7.26 -2.51 12.29
N THR A 34 7.70 -3.36 11.35
CA THR A 34 8.17 -2.91 10.03
C THR A 34 7.06 -2.19 9.26
N ARG A 35 5.83 -2.69 9.30
CA ARG A 35 4.67 -2.08 8.63
C ARG A 35 4.28 -0.75 9.25
N ILE A 36 4.30 -0.61 10.58
CA ILE A 36 4.07 0.68 11.26
C ILE A 36 5.09 1.71 10.77
N LYS A 37 6.38 1.35 10.78
CA LYS A 37 7.45 2.23 10.30
C LYS A 37 7.30 2.58 8.82
N PHE A 38 6.91 1.61 7.99
CA PHE A 38 6.68 1.81 6.57
C PHE A 38 5.50 2.77 6.32
N ILE A 39 4.37 2.56 6.99
CA ILE A 39 3.19 3.42 6.88
C ILE A 39 3.53 4.85 7.31
N LYS A 40 4.29 5.07 8.40
CA LYS A 40 4.74 6.41 8.78
C LYS A 40 5.57 7.11 7.70
N LYS A 41 6.49 6.39 7.04
CA LYS A 41 7.29 6.93 5.93
C LYS A 41 6.41 7.28 4.72
N ILE A 42 5.53 6.37 4.33
CA ILE A 42 4.59 6.60 3.22
C ILE A 42 3.65 7.76 3.56
N ASN A 43 3.17 7.87 4.79
CA ASN A 43 2.25 8.93 5.21
C ASN A 43 2.87 10.33 5.01
N ARG A 44 4.15 10.50 5.40
CA ARG A 44 4.90 11.75 5.14
C ARG A 44 4.97 12.11 3.65
N LEU A 45 5.30 11.14 2.80
CA LEU A 45 5.44 11.34 1.36
C LEU A 45 4.07 11.58 0.68
N ALA A 46 3.07 10.80 1.08
CA ALA A 46 1.71 10.87 0.57
C ALA A 46 1.12 12.23 0.89
N HIS A 47 1.28 12.72 2.11
CA HIS A 47 0.86 14.05 2.52
C HIS A 47 1.45 15.14 1.60
N LYS A 48 2.77 15.10 1.36
CA LYS A 48 3.46 16.07 0.49
C LYS A 48 2.94 16.04 -0.95
N PHE A 49 2.75 14.86 -1.54
CA PHE A 49 2.24 14.76 -2.92
C PHE A 49 0.76 15.12 -3.01
N HIS A 50 -0.04 14.68 -2.04
CA HIS A 50 -1.48 14.93 -2.02
C HIS A 50 -1.79 16.42 -1.89
N GLN A 51 -1.09 17.15 -1.01
CA GLN A 51 -1.24 18.60 -0.92
C GLN A 51 -0.91 19.29 -2.24
N LYS A 52 0.15 18.85 -2.95
CA LYS A 52 0.49 19.44 -4.25
C LYS A 52 -0.58 19.16 -5.31
N ILE A 53 -1.08 17.92 -5.38
CA ILE A 53 -2.10 17.53 -6.37
C ILE A 53 -3.42 18.25 -6.11
N THR A 54 -3.78 18.43 -4.84
CA THR A 54 -5.07 19.00 -4.43
C THR A 54 -5.03 20.51 -4.22
N LYS A 55 -3.87 21.14 -4.45
CA LYS A 55 -3.62 22.57 -4.19
C LYS A 55 -3.94 22.94 -2.73
N GLU A 56 -3.46 22.11 -1.81
CA GLU A 56 -3.58 22.24 -0.34
C GLU A 56 -5.01 22.18 0.22
N LYS A 57 -5.98 21.71 -0.59
CA LYS A 57 -7.39 21.60 -0.17
C LYS A 57 -7.68 20.35 0.65
N GLU A 58 -6.84 19.32 0.54
CA GLU A 58 -7.07 18.02 1.16
C GLU A 58 -5.82 17.53 1.91
N ASN A 59 -6.05 16.90 3.06
CA ASN A 59 -5.03 16.26 3.86
C ASN A 59 -5.27 14.75 3.86
N ILE A 60 -4.33 14.00 3.29
CA ILE A 60 -4.32 12.53 3.34
C ILE A 60 -3.63 12.05 4.61
N GLU A 61 -4.17 11.00 5.21
CA GLU A 61 -3.57 10.27 6.33
C GLU A 61 -3.71 8.76 6.11
N LEU A 62 -2.64 8.01 6.40
CA LEU A 62 -2.66 6.55 6.41
C LEU A 62 -2.55 6.02 7.84
N THR A 63 -3.38 5.03 8.15
CA THR A 63 -3.40 4.37 9.46
C THR A 63 -3.26 2.87 9.27
N TYR A 64 -2.21 2.26 9.81
CA TYR A 64 -2.10 0.81 9.93
C TYR A 64 -3.17 0.27 10.88
N GLN A 65 -3.92 -0.73 10.44
CA GLN A 65 -4.98 -1.40 11.18
C GLN A 65 -4.49 -2.79 11.59
N SER A 66 -4.05 -2.91 12.85
CA SER A 66 -3.63 -4.19 13.39
C SER A 66 -4.75 -4.85 14.18
N ASN A 67 -4.92 -6.16 14.03
CA ASN A 67 -5.74 -6.94 14.97
C ASN A 67 -4.98 -7.29 16.27
N ILE A 68 -3.68 -7.00 16.35
CA ILE A 68 -2.85 -7.26 17.54
C ILE A 68 -2.74 -6.02 18.43
N LEU A 69 -2.40 -4.87 17.85
CA LEU A 69 -2.23 -3.63 18.61
C LEU A 69 -3.46 -2.73 18.51
N LYS A 70 -3.75 -1.99 19.58
CA LYS A 70 -4.70 -0.86 19.51
C LYS A 70 -4.01 0.41 18.99
N ASP A 71 -2.76 0.62 19.39
CA ASP A 71 -1.97 1.81 19.05
C ASP A 71 -0.77 1.47 18.18
N GLN A 72 -0.30 2.43 17.38
CA GLN A 72 0.84 2.26 16.46
C GLN A 72 2.19 2.52 17.15
N GLU A 73 2.35 2.01 18.38
CA GLU A 73 3.60 2.13 19.12
C GLU A 73 4.71 1.30 18.48
N GLU A 74 5.88 1.91 18.32
CA GLU A 74 7.06 1.26 17.73
C GLU A 74 7.88 0.48 18.77
N ASN A 75 7.22 -0.35 19.57
CA ASN A 75 7.85 -1.10 20.65
C ASN A 75 7.70 -2.62 20.45
N ILE A 76 8.77 -3.28 20.01
CA ILE A 76 8.74 -4.72 19.72
C ILE A 76 8.34 -5.58 20.93
N SER A 77 8.74 -5.19 22.14
CA SER A 77 8.43 -5.93 23.36
C SER A 77 6.94 -5.85 23.71
N LEU A 78 6.33 -4.67 23.53
CA LEU A 78 4.89 -4.50 23.68
C LEU A 78 4.14 -5.32 22.65
N ILE A 79 4.55 -5.28 21.38
CA ILE A 79 3.91 -6.05 20.30
C ILE A 79 3.96 -7.55 20.59
N ASN A 80 5.12 -8.06 21.00
CA ASN A 80 5.26 -9.47 21.38
C ASN A 80 4.32 -9.87 22.52
N LYS A 81 4.20 -9.01 23.54
CA LYS A 81 3.32 -9.26 24.68
C LYS A 81 1.85 -9.30 24.25
N GLU A 82 1.37 -8.24 23.60
CA GLU A 82 -0.02 -8.15 23.13
C GLU A 82 -0.39 -9.28 22.16
N PHE A 83 0.54 -9.67 21.29
CA PHE A 83 0.32 -10.79 20.38
C PHE A 83 0.15 -12.11 21.14
N LYS A 84 1.03 -12.37 22.12
CA LYS A 84 0.93 -13.55 22.96
C LYS A 84 -0.41 -13.59 23.71
N ASP A 85 -0.75 -12.50 24.40
CA ASP A 85 -1.95 -12.42 25.23
C ASP A 85 -3.22 -12.65 24.39
N LYS A 86 -3.29 -12.06 23.19
CA LYS A 86 -4.41 -12.27 22.27
C LYS A 86 -4.49 -13.70 21.70
N LEU A 87 -3.36 -14.32 21.38
CA LEU A 87 -3.33 -15.72 20.91
C LEU A 87 -3.80 -16.70 21.99
N GLU A 88 -3.54 -16.39 23.25
CA GLU A 88 -4.04 -17.17 24.38
C GLU A 88 -5.56 -16.97 24.56
N GLU A 89 -6.04 -15.73 24.52
CA GLU A 89 -7.47 -15.38 24.60
C GLU A 89 -8.30 -16.05 23.48
N HIS A 90 -7.80 -16.04 22.25
CA HIS A 90 -8.54 -16.52 21.08
C HIS A 90 -8.32 -18.00 20.77
N ARG A 91 -7.52 -18.71 21.58
CA ARG A 91 -7.11 -20.11 21.32
C ARG A 91 -8.28 -21.05 21.05
N VAL A 92 -9.33 -20.97 21.87
CA VAL A 92 -10.51 -21.83 21.74
C VAL A 92 -11.20 -21.59 20.40
N LYS A 93 -11.43 -20.31 20.07
CA LYS A 93 -12.05 -19.88 18.82
C LYS A 93 -11.23 -20.28 17.59
N GLU A 94 -9.90 -20.17 17.62
CA GLU A 94 -9.03 -20.61 16.51
C GLU A 94 -9.10 -22.13 16.27
N ILE A 95 -9.20 -22.93 17.35
CA ILE A 95 -9.34 -24.39 17.27
C ILE A 95 -10.71 -24.77 16.68
N GLU A 96 -11.79 -24.11 17.12
CA GLU A 96 -13.14 -24.32 16.61
C GLU A 96 -13.25 -23.98 15.12
N GLN A 97 -12.72 -22.81 14.72
CA GLN A 97 -12.77 -22.33 13.34
C GLN A 97 -11.70 -22.95 12.43
N ARG A 98 -10.74 -23.70 13.01
CA ARG A 98 -9.64 -24.38 12.32
C ARG A 98 -8.74 -23.43 11.49
N ILE A 99 -8.65 -22.16 11.89
CA ILE A 99 -7.88 -21.10 11.23
C ILE A 99 -7.19 -20.20 12.26
N THR A 100 -6.01 -19.68 11.92
CA THR A 100 -5.39 -18.61 12.70
C THR A 100 -6.11 -17.29 12.41
N LEU A 101 -6.62 -16.67 13.48
CA LEU A 101 -7.44 -15.47 13.47
C LEU A 101 -6.64 -14.20 13.71
N LEU A 102 -5.48 -14.33 14.36
CA LEU A 102 -4.67 -13.21 14.80
C LEU A 102 -3.30 -13.18 14.13
N GLY A 103 -2.82 -11.99 13.82
CA GLY A 103 -1.50 -11.75 13.24
C GLY A 103 -1.53 -10.88 11.98
N PRO A 104 -0.35 -10.52 11.45
CA PRO A 104 -0.22 -9.56 10.36
C PRO A 104 -0.83 -10.02 9.04
N HIS A 105 -1.10 -11.31 8.83
CA HIS A 105 -1.81 -11.79 7.64
C HIS A 105 -3.29 -11.39 7.61
N ARG A 106 -3.82 -10.83 8.70
CA ARG A 106 -5.19 -10.32 8.85
C ARG A 106 -5.23 -8.81 9.09
N ASP A 107 -4.08 -8.15 9.09
CA ASP A 107 -3.98 -6.71 9.25
C ASP A 107 -4.27 -6.01 7.91
N ASP A 108 -4.63 -4.73 8.00
CA ASP A 108 -4.91 -3.87 6.84
C ASP A 108 -4.34 -2.47 7.08
N PHE A 109 -4.61 -1.53 6.18
CA PHE A 109 -4.43 -0.10 6.43
C PHE A 109 -5.63 0.67 5.88
N SER A 110 -5.91 1.81 6.49
CA SER A 110 -6.97 2.71 6.06
C SER A 110 -6.36 4.02 5.57
N VAL A 111 -7.05 4.63 4.61
CA VAL A 111 -6.68 5.93 4.05
C VAL A 111 -7.80 6.91 4.37
N TYR A 112 -7.44 8.04 4.94
CA TYR A 112 -8.36 9.11 5.30
C TYR A 112 -8.02 10.35 4.48
N ILE A 113 -9.05 11.08 4.06
CA ILE A 113 -8.92 12.44 3.55
C ILE A 113 -9.76 13.35 4.44
N ASN A 114 -9.14 14.38 5.02
CA ASN A 114 -9.78 15.32 5.92
C ASN A 114 -10.56 14.62 7.06
N GLY A 115 -10.04 13.49 7.56
CA GLY A 115 -10.64 12.69 8.62
C GLY A 115 -11.69 11.66 8.17
N PHE A 116 -12.06 11.61 6.89
CA PHE A 116 -13.04 10.66 6.37
C PHE A 116 -12.36 9.47 5.69
N ASN A 117 -12.80 8.24 6.02
CA ASN A 117 -12.29 7.04 5.36
C ASN A 117 -12.76 7.01 3.90
N ILE A 118 -11.80 7.06 2.98
CA ILE A 118 -12.09 7.22 1.55
C ILE A 118 -12.65 5.96 0.89
N SER A 119 -12.43 4.77 1.46
CA SER A 119 -12.99 3.53 0.91
C SER A 119 -14.50 3.48 1.05
N SER A 120 -15.04 4.07 2.13
CA SER A 120 -16.48 4.08 2.41
C SER A 120 -17.17 5.36 1.96
N TYR A 121 -16.51 6.52 2.04
CA TYR A 121 -17.16 7.84 1.88
C TYR A 121 -16.49 8.74 0.84
N GLY A 122 -15.34 8.33 0.28
CA GLY A 122 -14.61 9.15 -0.69
C GLY A 122 -15.28 9.16 -2.07
N SER A 123 -15.29 10.33 -2.72
CA SER A 123 -15.65 10.40 -4.14
C SER A 123 -14.64 9.62 -4.99
N GLN A 124 -15.05 9.19 -6.20
CA GLN A 124 -14.13 8.51 -7.13
C GLN A 124 -12.88 9.35 -7.43
N GLY A 125 -13.03 10.68 -7.59
CA GLY A 125 -11.90 11.58 -7.80
C GLY A 125 -10.92 11.62 -6.62
N GLN A 126 -11.43 11.59 -5.39
CA GLN A 126 -10.61 11.52 -4.17
C GLN A 126 -9.87 10.19 -4.07
N GLN A 127 -10.54 9.07 -4.34
CA GLN A 127 -9.90 7.74 -4.34
C GLN A 127 -8.76 7.69 -5.37
N ARG A 128 -8.99 8.15 -6.60
CA ARG A 128 -7.95 8.24 -7.64
C ARG A 128 -6.78 9.12 -7.23
N THR A 129 -7.08 10.27 -6.62
CA THR A 129 -6.05 11.20 -6.14
C THR A 129 -5.21 10.58 -5.02
N ALA A 130 -5.86 9.87 -4.09
CA ALA A 130 -5.17 9.15 -3.03
C ALA A 130 -4.25 8.07 -3.63
N VAL A 131 -4.75 7.24 -4.54
CA VAL A 131 -3.95 6.21 -5.22
C VAL A 131 -2.75 6.83 -5.95
N LEU A 132 -2.95 7.92 -6.70
CA LEU A 132 -1.86 8.65 -7.35
C LEU A 132 -0.82 9.15 -6.34
N SER A 133 -1.27 9.74 -5.23
CA SER A 133 -0.39 10.22 -4.15
C SER A 133 0.44 9.07 -3.56
N LEU A 134 -0.18 7.91 -3.37
CA LEU A 134 0.49 6.71 -2.85
C LEU A 134 1.52 6.14 -3.84
N LYS A 135 1.19 6.10 -5.14
CA LYS A 135 2.12 5.62 -6.17
C LYS A 135 3.33 6.52 -6.34
N LEU A 136 3.14 7.84 -6.27
CA LEU A 136 4.25 8.79 -6.26
C LEU A 136 5.10 8.68 -4.98
N SER A 137 4.46 8.36 -3.85
CA SER A 137 5.16 8.11 -2.59
C SER A 137 6.01 6.84 -2.63
N GLU A 138 5.47 5.77 -3.22
CA GLU A 138 6.19 4.52 -3.47
C GLU A 138 7.41 4.76 -4.37
N LEU A 139 7.24 5.51 -5.46
CA LEU A 139 8.30 5.89 -6.38
C LEU A 139 9.45 6.63 -5.66
N GLU A 140 9.11 7.61 -4.80
CA GLU A 140 10.09 8.37 -4.03
C GLU A 140 10.79 7.50 -2.99
N LEU A 141 10.06 6.61 -2.31
CA LEU A 141 10.63 5.72 -1.30
C LEU A 141 11.62 4.73 -1.91
N ILE A 142 11.34 4.21 -3.11
CA ILE A 142 12.29 3.37 -3.86
C ILE A 142 13.54 4.18 -4.19
N LYS A 143 13.40 5.42 -4.66
CA LYS A 143 14.53 6.31 -4.94
C LYS A 143 15.37 6.61 -3.69
N GLU A 144 14.74 6.88 -2.55
CA GLU A 144 15.42 7.12 -1.27
C GLU A 144 16.25 5.89 -0.85
N LYS A 145 15.77 4.67 -1.13
CA LYS A 145 16.42 3.43 -0.73
C LYS A 145 17.51 2.96 -1.71
N GLU A 146 17.22 2.97 -3.00
CA GLU A 146 18.07 2.40 -4.05
C GLU A 146 18.97 3.45 -4.72
N GLY A 147 18.77 4.74 -4.42
CA GLY A 147 19.54 5.84 -4.99
C GLY A 147 19.20 6.17 -6.45
N VAL A 148 18.30 5.43 -7.10
CA VAL A 148 17.81 5.64 -8.47
C VAL A 148 16.29 5.46 -8.56
N TYR A 149 15.64 6.13 -9.51
CA TYR A 149 14.21 5.93 -9.74
C TYR A 149 14.02 4.61 -10.51
N PRO A 150 12.99 3.81 -10.19
CA PRO A 150 12.64 2.66 -11.00
C PRO A 150 12.02 3.09 -12.35
N ILE A 151 11.93 2.15 -13.29
CA ILE A 151 11.11 2.32 -14.48
C ILE A 151 9.65 2.39 -14.03
N PHE A 152 8.94 3.42 -14.46
CA PHE A 152 7.56 3.66 -14.04
C PHE A 152 6.59 3.30 -15.16
N PHE A 153 5.60 2.47 -14.84
CA PHE A 153 4.57 2.04 -15.80
C PHE A 153 3.23 2.65 -15.41
N LEU A 154 2.57 3.28 -16.38
CA LEU A 154 1.24 3.85 -16.25
C LEU A 154 0.33 3.24 -17.32
N ASP A 155 -0.56 2.34 -16.90
CA ASP A 155 -1.47 1.65 -17.80
C ASP A 155 -2.84 2.35 -17.81
N ASP A 156 -3.16 3.05 -18.89
CA ASP A 156 -4.39 3.83 -19.13
C ASP A 156 -4.79 4.79 -18.00
N VAL A 157 -3.84 5.16 -17.13
CA VAL A 157 -4.10 6.05 -15.99
C VAL A 157 -4.52 7.45 -16.44
N MET A 158 -4.14 7.87 -17.65
CA MET A 158 -4.40 9.22 -18.14
C MET A 158 -5.88 9.52 -18.39
N SER A 159 -6.66 8.50 -18.78
CA SER A 159 -8.10 8.65 -19.00
C SER A 159 -8.89 8.85 -17.69
N GLU A 160 -8.30 8.46 -16.55
CA GLU A 160 -8.92 8.53 -15.24
C GLU A 160 -8.63 9.83 -14.47
N LEU A 161 -7.63 10.58 -14.91
CA LEU A 161 -7.21 11.85 -14.30
C LEU A 161 -7.83 13.03 -15.04
N ASP A 162 -8.20 14.09 -14.33
CA ASP A 162 -8.49 15.38 -14.95
C ASP A 162 -7.21 16.08 -15.44
N GLU A 163 -7.40 17.21 -16.13
CA GLU A 163 -6.32 17.96 -16.76
C GLU A 163 -5.26 18.45 -15.77
N ASP A 164 -5.66 19.00 -14.61
CA ASP A 164 -4.71 19.50 -13.61
C ASP A 164 -3.85 18.35 -13.07
N ARG A 165 -4.48 17.21 -12.77
CA ARG A 165 -3.78 16.02 -12.25
C ARG A 165 -2.83 15.41 -13.28
N ARG A 166 -3.22 15.34 -14.56
CA ARG A 166 -2.33 14.89 -15.65
C ARG A 166 -1.09 15.78 -15.78
N HIS A 167 -1.28 17.09 -15.80
CA HIS A 167 -0.17 18.04 -15.89
C HIS A 167 0.81 17.90 -14.71
N PHE A 168 0.28 17.75 -13.50
CA PHE A 168 1.11 17.52 -12.32
C PHE A 168 1.95 16.24 -12.42
N LEU A 169 1.31 15.11 -12.78
CA LEU A 169 1.99 13.82 -12.91
C LEU A 169 3.11 13.88 -13.96
N LEU A 170 2.79 14.39 -15.14
CA LEU A 170 3.72 14.45 -16.27
C LEU A 170 4.87 15.43 -16.01
N GLY A 171 4.59 16.58 -15.39
CA GLY A 171 5.61 17.52 -14.95
C GLY A 171 6.58 16.89 -13.96
N LEU A 172 6.06 16.19 -12.94
CA LEU A 172 6.87 15.48 -11.95
C LEU A 172 7.78 14.43 -12.59
N ILE A 173 7.25 13.63 -13.54
CA ILE A 173 8.02 12.61 -14.26
C ILE A 173 9.17 13.25 -15.04
N ILE A 174 8.90 14.33 -15.77
CA ILE A 174 9.92 15.05 -16.57
C ILE A 174 10.98 15.68 -15.66
N ASP A 175 10.56 16.44 -14.65
CA ASP A 175 11.46 17.17 -13.76
C ASP A 175 12.40 16.23 -13.01
N LYS A 176 11.87 15.09 -12.56
CA LYS A 176 12.64 14.06 -11.86
C LYS A 176 13.40 13.11 -12.77
N LYS A 177 13.25 13.25 -14.10
CA LYS A 177 13.86 12.39 -15.12
C LYS A 177 13.57 10.90 -14.89
N VAL A 178 12.32 10.58 -14.56
CA VAL A 178 11.88 9.20 -14.33
C VAL A 178 11.58 8.56 -15.68
N GLN A 179 12.27 7.46 -16.02
CA GLN A 179 11.94 6.70 -17.21
C GLN A 179 10.54 6.10 -17.05
N THR A 180 9.61 6.52 -17.91
CA THR A 180 8.20 6.17 -17.79
C THR A 180 7.64 5.63 -19.10
N PHE A 181 6.88 4.54 -19.02
CA PHE A 181 6.06 4.00 -20.10
C PHE A 181 4.59 4.26 -19.79
N ILE A 182 3.87 4.83 -20.75
CA ILE A 182 2.47 5.24 -20.58
C ILE A 182 1.67 4.65 -21.74
N THR A 183 0.60 3.92 -21.43
CA THR A 183 -0.39 3.51 -22.43
C THR A 183 -1.54 4.51 -22.44
N SER A 184 -2.06 4.82 -23.62
CA SER A 184 -3.21 5.71 -23.79
C SER A 184 -3.85 5.47 -25.16
N ILE A 185 -5.17 5.56 -25.22
CA ILE A 185 -5.94 5.59 -26.47
C ILE A 185 -6.02 6.99 -27.09
N ASN A 186 -5.71 8.04 -26.33
CA ASN A 186 -5.80 9.43 -26.77
C ASN A 186 -4.49 10.18 -26.53
N LEU A 187 -3.92 10.74 -27.60
CA LEU A 187 -2.70 11.55 -27.55
C LEU A 187 -2.95 12.97 -27.05
N ASP A 188 -4.20 13.43 -26.98
CA ASP A 188 -4.54 14.79 -26.54
C ASP A 188 -4.37 14.99 -25.04
N TYR A 189 -4.23 13.91 -24.27
CA TYR A 189 -3.87 13.97 -22.85
C TYR A 189 -2.45 14.50 -22.61
N PHE A 190 -1.61 14.54 -23.64
CA PHE A 190 -0.22 14.97 -23.57
C PHE A 190 -0.04 16.31 -24.29
N ASN A 191 0.48 17.31 -23.58
CA ASN A 191 0.84 18.59 -24.18
C ASN A 191 2.09 18.47 -25.08
N SER A 192 2.34 19.51 -25.88
CA SER A 192 3.44 19.55 -26.85
C SER A 192 4.81 19.29 -26.23
N ASN A 193 5.11 19.91 -25.08
CA ASN A 193 6.37 19.73 -24.34
C ASN A 193 6.63 18.26 -23.96
N ILE A 194 5.59 17.51 -23.56
CA ILE A 194 5.73 16.08 -23.25
C ILE A 194 5.94 15.29 -24.53
N LYS A 195 5.15 15.58 -25.58
CA LYS A 195 5.27 14.91 -26.89
C LYS A 195 6.69 15.02 -27.44
N GLU A 196 7.30 16.21 -27.41
CA GLU A 196 8.67 16.46 -27.85
C GLU A 196 9.73 15.71 -27.04
N LYS A 197 9.50 15.51 -25.73
CA LYS A 197 10.42 14.81 -24.82
C LYS A 197 10.19 13.30 -24.75
N SER A 198 9.19 12.79 -25.49
CA SER A 198 8.77 11.40 -25.45
C SER A 198 9.03 10.69 -26.78
N ARG A 199 9.07 9.36 -26.74
CA ARG A 199 8.97 8.53 -27.95
C ARG A 199 7.58 7.94 -27.99
N ILE A 200 6.87 8.17 -29.07
CA ILE A 200 5.50 7.68 -29.27
C ILE A 200 5.56 6.44 -30.15
N PHE A 201 4.93 5.36 -29.67
CA PHE A 201 4.83 4.10 -30.38
C PHE A 201 3.35 3.80 -30.62
N LYS A 202 2.97 3.54 -31.88
CA LYS A 202 1.63 3.06 -32.21
C LYS A 202 1.63 1.53 -32.13
N ILE A 203 0.62 0.94 -31.51
CA ILE A 203 0.46 -0.52 -31.42
C ILE A 203 -0.78 -0.92 -32.20
N GLU A 204 -0.62 -1.81 -33.18
CA GLU A 204 -1.72 -2.43 -33.93
C GLU A 204 -1.45 -3.92 -34.10
N GLU A 205 -2.46 -4.77 -33.89
CA GLU A 205 -2.36 -6.24 -34.00
C GLU A 205 -1.17 -6.85 -33.25
N GLY A 206 -0.83 -6.29 -32.09
CA GLY A 206 0.30 -6.75 -31.26
C GLY A 206 1.69 -6.36 -31.78
N LYS A 207 1.78 -5.47 -32.77
CA LYS A 207 3.05 -4.97 -33.35
C LYS A 207 3.21 -3.47 -33.12
N ILE A 208 4.45 -3.03 -32.92
CA ILE A 208 4.81 -1.61 -32.90
C ILE A 208 4.93 -1.14 -34.34
N ILE A 209 4.11 -0.16 -34.71
CA ILE A 209 4.18 0.54 -35.98
C ILE A 209 4.87 1.87 -35.70
N ASN A 210 6.02 2.10 -36.33
CA ASN A 210 6.74 3.37 -36.22
C ASN A 210 5.88 4.50 -36.80
N LEU A 211 5.77 5.60 -36.05
CA LEU A 211 5.27 6.89 -36.52
C LEU A 211 6.43 7.70 -37.11
#